data_AF-A0A0B2APP7-F1
#
_entry.id   AF-A0A0B2APP7-F1
#
_cell.length_a   1.000
_cell.length_b   1.000
_cell.length_c   1.000
_cell.angle_alpha   90.00
_cell.angle_beta   90.00
_cell.angle_gamma   90.00
#
_symmetry.space_group_name_H-M   'P 1'
#
loop_
_entity.id
_entity.type
_entity.pdbx_description
1 polymer ?
#
loop_
_entity_poly.entity_id
_entity_poly.type
_entity_poly.pdbx_seq_one_letter_code
_entity_poly.pdbx_strand_id
1 'polypeptide(L)'
;MKKTFRRRDVLVGASLGLAATVLGGTTAQASSGAITLSPVSGPIGTTVTVTGTGFPKKAKGTVTLSSVSAAVTTSASGYLQATLTVPSGIAGTAYVSATVGAASAQAPFSVAASATVPPPNLAHPLRFGVATLSGYSSAGELNQVASLVGEGPSIVHAYCDWTTTAVPTEGLAYVASRGATPLLTWEPWNASTGGTSQPAYALNAIYGGAYDSYIAAWANGLKAYGGPVLLRFAHEMNGNWYPWSEQVKGNAPGDYAKAFRHVRDVFSAIGVPNVQWVWCPNVPYAGSTDLAALYPGDAYADLVGLDGYNWGTTQSWGSTWVMPDALFGEGLSELAAIAPSKQALIAEVASAEQGGDKAAWNQALIQYLSANASIMGFAWFDLDKEVDWRIDSSSTSASAFASALALRP
;
A
#
# COMPACT_ATOMS: atom_id res chain seq x y z
N MET A 1 89.11 36.71 59.77
CA MET A 1 88.74 36.34 61.16
C MET A 1 87.21 36.30 61.25
N LYS A 2 86.65 35.12 61.56
CA LYS A 2 85.35 34.79 62.18
C LYS A 2 84.16 35.80 62.18
N LYS A 3 82.99 35.20 61.82
CA LYS A 3 81.64 35.27 62.45
C LYS A 3 80.53 36.14 61.82
N THR A 4 79.54 35.45 61.22
CA THR A 4 78.08 35.42 61.53
C THR A 4 77.52 36.40 62.58
N PHE A 5 76.28 36.93 62.55
CA PHE A 5 74.97 36.23 62.55
C PHE A 5 73.78 37.27 62.48
N ARG A 6 72.68 36.91 61.79
CA ARG A 6 71.20 37.18 61.99
C ARG A 6 70.48 38.55 61.96
N ARG A 7 69.27 38.43 61.34
CA ARG A 7 67.92 39.01 61.61
C ARG A 7 67.76 40.51 61.29
N ARG A 8 66.64 41.04 60.78
CA ARG A 8 65.19 40.76 60.99
C ARG A 8 64.37 41.53 59.92
N ASP A 9 63.15 41.07 59.64
CA ASP A 9 62.16 41.68 58.73
C ASP A 9 61.64 43.06 59.19
N VAL A 10 61.18 43.92 58.25
CA VAL A 10 59.96 44.78 58.31
C VAL A 10 59.68 45.42 56.91
N LEU A 11 58.41 45.36 56.47
CA LEU A 11 57.79 46.02 55.28
C LEU A 11 57.87 47.57 55.37
N VAL A 12 57.79 48.41 54.32
CA VAL A 12 56.67 48.73 53.41
C VAL A 12 57.18 49.78 52.41
N GLY A 13 56.74 49.77 51.15
CA GLY A 13 56.86 50.93 50.25
C GLY A 13 56.35 50.63 48.84
N ALA A 14 55.23 51.24 48.47
CA ALA A 14 54.52 51.02 47.21
C ALA A 14 55.24 51.57 45.96
N SER A 15 55.07 50.91 44.81
CA SER A 15 55.17 51.53 43.47
C SER A 15 54.33 50.74 42.47
N LEU A 16 53.48 51.45 41.73
CA LEU A 16 52.61 50.97 40.67
C LEU A 16 53.39 50.27 39.54
N GLY A 17 52.89 49.13 39.08
CA GLY A 17 53.30 48.46 37.84
C GLY A 17 52.09 47.82 37.18
N LEU A 18 51.73 48.31 36.00
CA LEU A 18 50.59 47.93 35.17
C LEU A 18 50.74 46.46 34.71
N ALA A 19 49.81 45.57 35.10
CA ALA A 19 49.74 44.20 34.60
C ALA A 19 48.40 44.00 33.86
N ALA A 20 48.50 43.69 32.56
CA ALA A 20 47.36 43.37 31.72
C ALA A 20 46.78 42.00 32.12
N THR A 21 45.54 42.00 32.60
CA THR A 21 44.80 40.77 32.88
C THR A 21 44.26 40.21 31.58
N VAL A 22 44.82 39.08 31.13
CA VAL A 22 44.18 38.24 30.11
C VAL A 22 42.97 37.57 30.78
N LEU A 23 41.77 38.04 30.45
CA LEU A 23 40.52 37.36 30.80
C LEU A 23 40.50 36.02 30.04
N GLY A 24 40.72 34.93 30.78
CA GLY A 24 40.44 33.59 30.29
C GLY A 24 38.95 33.48 29.96
N GLY A 25 38.64 33.48 28.67
CA GLY A 25 37.30 33.18 28.19
C GLY A 25 36.94 31.75 28.59
N THR A 26 35.92 31.61 29.43
CA THR A 26 35.21 30.34 29.60
C THR A 26 34.57 29.99 28.26
N THR A 27 35.01 28.88 27.66
CA THR A 27 34.31 28.32 26.50
C THR A 27 32.92 27.89 26.97
N ALA A 28 31.89 28.58 26.48
CA ALA A 28 30.51 28.16 26.68
C ALA A 28 30.35 26.76 26.07
N GLN A 29 30.04 25.78 26.91
CA GLN A 29 29.75 24.42 26.49
C GLN A 29 28.50 24.47 25.59
N ALA A 30 28.67 24.16 24.30
CA ALA A 30 27.57 24.17 23.34
C ALA A 30 26.44 23.24 23.84
N SER A 31 25.19 23.70 23.77
CA SER A 31 24.03 22.87 24.08
C SER A 31 24.03 21.65 23.15
N SER A 32 24.32 20.45 23.67
CA SER A 32 24.10 19.23 22.93
C SER A 32 22.60 18.99 22.88
N GLY A 33 21.99 19.09 21.70
CA GLY A 33 20.60 18.70 21.53
C GLY A 33 20.38 17.25 21.95
N ALA A 34 19.13 16.86 22.20
CA ALA A 34 18.74 15.49 22.47
C ALA A 34 17.61 15.08 21.53
N ILE A 35 17.55 13.80 21.16
CA ILE A 35 16.46 13.23 20.37
C ILE A 35 15.92 11.93 21.00
N THR A 36 14.64 11.67 20.80
CA THR A 36 13.96 10.41 21.11
C THR A 36 13.24 9.88 19.86
N LEU A 37 13.12 8.56 19.77
CA LEU A 37 12.51 7.86 18.65
C LEU A 37 11.24 7.15 19.10
N SER A 38 10.22 7.15 18.24
CA SER A 38 9.02 6.33 18.40
C SER A 38 8.57 5.80 17.04
N PRO A 39 8.61 4.47 16.80
CA PRO A 39 9.18 3.43 17.68
C PRO A 39 10.73 3.48 17.71
N VAL A 40 11.33 2.76 18.66
CA VAL A 40 12.80 2.57 18.77
C VAL A 40 13.33 1.35 17.99
N SER A 41 12.43 0.56 17.41
CA SER A 41 12.75 -0.63 16.62
C SER A 41 11.67 -0.91 15.56
N GLY A 42 12.04 -1.59 14.47
CA GLY A 42 11.10 -2.03 13.44
C GLY A 42 11.82 -2.53 12.17
N PRO A 43 11.12 -3.25 11.26
CA PRO A 43 11.69 -3.68 9.99
C PRO A 43 11.91 -2.49 9.02
N ILE A 44 12.58 -2.75 7.89
CA ILE A 44 12.64 -1.82 6.74
C ILE A 44 11.23 -1.34 6.38
N GLY A 45 11.06 -0.06 6.10
CA GLY A 45 9.76 0.57 5.81
C GLY A 45 9.03 1.12 7.04
N THR A 46 9.49 0.85 8.26
CA THR A 46 8.91 1.44 9.48
C THR A 46 9.01 2.97 9.42
N THR A 47 7.92 3.68 9.70
CA THR A 47 7.96 5.15 9.89
C THR A 47 8.34 5.46 11.34
N VAL A 48 9.45 6.17 11.51
CA VAL A 48 10.01 6.57 12.81
C VAL A 48 9.76 8.05 13.03
N THR A 49 9.05 8.38 14.11
CA THR A 49 8.91 9.76 14.58
C THR A 49 10.12 10.13 15.43
N VAL A 50 10.81 11.20 15.05
CA VAL A 50 11.97 11.76 15.73
C VAL A 50 11.55 13.04 16.42
N THR A 51 11.65 13.08 17.74
CA THR A 51 11.37 14.28 18.54
C THR A 51 12.66 14.79 19.15
N GLY A 52 12.97 16.08 18.98
CA GLY A 52 14.20 16.67 19.49
C GLY A 52 13.99 17.95 20.30
N THR A 53 14.84 18.17 21.30
CA THR A 53 14.86 19.35 22.17
C THR A 53 16.28 19.86 22.39
N GLY A 54 16.42 21.11 22.83
CA GLY A 54 17.74 21.70 23.14
C GLY A 54 18.57 22.13 21.94
N PHE A 55 17.97 22.22 20.75
CA PHE A 55 18.64 22.70 19.54
C PHE A 55 18.58 24.24 19.40
N PRO A 56 19.46 24.86 18.59
CA PRO A 56 19.39 26.28 18.27
C PRO A 56 17.98 26.67 17.81
N LYS A 57 17.45 27.78 18.33
CA LYS A 57 16.06 28.23 18.12
C LYS A 57 15.87 28.82 16.72
N LYS A 58 14.73 28.57 16.08
CA LYS A 58 14.37 29.11 14.75
C LYS A 58 15.44 28.86 13.68
N ALA A 59 16.13 27.71 13.78
CA ALA A 59 17.25 27.37 12.93
C ALA A 59 16.90 26.18 12.02
N LYS A 60 17.43 26.20 10.80
CA LYS A 60 17.30 25.09 9.85
C LYS A 60 18.26 23.96 10.22
N GLY A 61 17.83 22.73 10.00
CA GLY A 61 18.63 21.55 10.21
C GLY A 61 18.11 20.35 9.42
N THR A 62 18.67 19.18 9.73
CA THR A 62 18.34 17.92 9.08
C THR A 62 18.25 16.81 10.11
N VAL A 63 17.33 15.87 9.87
CA VAL A 63 17.26 14.58 10.57
C VAL A 63 17.56 13.50 9.54
N THR A 64 18.42 12.55 9.87
CA THR A 64 18.94 11.54 8.93
C THR A 64 18.90 10.15 9.53
N LEU A 65 18.67 9.16 8.69
CA LEU A 65 18.82 7.73 8.99
C LEU A 65 19.40 7.06 7.74
N SER A 66 20.69 6.71 7.76
CA SER A 66 21.38 6.16 6.59
C SER A 66 21.22 7.08 5.35
N SER A 67 20.59 6.61 4.27
CA SER A 67 20.39 7.33 3.02
C SER A 67 19.19 8.29 3.00
N VAL A 68 18.29 8.24 3.99
CA VAL A 68 17.12 9.11 4.05
C VAL A 68 17.34 10.31 4.95
N SER A 69 16.80 11.45 4.55
CA SER A 69 16.88 12.70 5.30
C SER A 69 15.58 13.50 5.23
N ALA A 70 15.28 14.22 6.31
CA ALA A 70 14.17 15.16 6.41
C ALA A 70 14.71 16.52 6.85
N ALA A 71 14.36 17.58 6.11
CA ALA A 71 14.67 18.95 6.52
C ALA A 71 13.76 19.36 7.69
N VAL A 72 14.34 20.04 8.68
CA VAL A 72 13.60 20.55 9.85
C VAL A 72 13.92 22.01 10.11
N THR A 73 12.98 22.73 10.70
CA THR A 73 13.23 24.05 11.29
C THR A 73 12.77 24.00 12.75
N THR A 74 13.67 24.32 13.66
CA THR A 74 13.36 24.28 15.10
C THR A 74 12.42 25.42 15.50
N SER A 75 11.61 25.18 16.53
CA SER A 75 10.72 26.19 17.09
C SER A 75 11.48 27.28 17.87
N ALA A 76 10.74 28.25 18.42
CA ALA A 76 11.28 29.24 19.34
C ALA A 76 11.78 28.65 20.68
N SER A 77 11.39 27.42 21.02
CA SER A 77 11.89 26.68 22.19
C SER A 77 13.08 25.77 21.87
N GLY A 78 13.50 25.67 20.60
CA GLY A 78 14.54 24.73 20.17
C GLY A 78 14.02 23.29 20.01
N TYR A 79 12.72 23.14 19.83
CA TYR A 79 12.04 21.87 19.57
C TYR A 79 12.04 21.54 18.07
N LEU A 80 12.19 20.27 17.72
CA LEU A 80 11.97 19.75 16.37
C LEU A 80 11.17 18.45 16.40
N GLN A 81 10.45 18.19 15.30
CA GLN A 81 9.84 16.90 15.02
C GLN A 81 10.01 16.58 13.53
N ALA A 82 10.33 15.32 13.21
CA ALA A 82 10.40 14.82 11.85
C ALA A 82 9.96 13.36 11.81
N THR A 83 9.56 12.90 10.63
CA THR A 83 9.38 11.47 10.35
C THR A 83 10.41 11.01 9.33
N LEU A 84 10.91 9.80 9.52
CA LEU A 84 11.79 9.10 8.58
C LEU A 84 11.28 7.68 8.36
N THR A 85 11.28 7.21 7.12
CA THR A 85 11.00 5.80 6.81
C THR A 85 12.31 5.02 6.79
N VAL A 86 12.40 3.91 7.53
CA VAL A 86 13.61 3.07 7.60
C VAL A 86 13.97 2.57 6.19
N PRO A 87 15.12 2.97 5.62
CA PRO A 87 15.47 2.64 4.24
C PRO A 87 15.92 1.18 4.10
N SER A 88 15.92 0.67 2.88
CA SER A 88 16.52 -0.63 2.55
C SER A 88 18.05 -0.60 2.72
N GLY A 89 18.66 -1.78 2.93
CA GLY A 89 20.13 -1.93 2.94
C GLY A 89 20.79 -1.64 4.29
N ILE A 90 20.02 -1.47 5.37
CA ILE A 90 20.53 -1.42 6.75
C ILE A 90 20.00 -2.61 7.54
N ALA A 91 20.81 -3.12 8.48
CA ALA A 91 20.47 -4.25 9.34
C ALA A 91 21.11 -4.06 10.73
N GLY A 92 20.49 -4.64 11.76
CA GLY A 92 20.97 -4.49 13.15
C GLY A 92 20.73 -3.10 13.70
N THR A 93 21.66 -2.55 14.50
CA THR A 93 21.50 -1.21 15.08
C THR A 93 21.91 -0.14 14.09
N ALA A 94 20.98 0.74 13.73
CA ALA A 94 21.22 1.98 12.99
C ALA A 94 21.12 3.20 13.92
N TYR A 95 21.58 4.37 13.46
CA TYR A 95 21.52 5.60 14.24
C TYR A 95 20.74 6.67 13.49
N VAL A 96 19.72 7.22 14.13
CA VAL A 96 19.06 8.45 13.68
C VAL A 96 19.90 9.62 14.19
N SER A 97 20.23 10.57 13.31
CA SER A 97 21.01 11.76 13.66
C SER A 97 20.25 13.03 13.33
N ALA A 98 20.18 13.98 14.27
CA ALA A 98 19.64 15.31 14.04
C ALA A 98 20.76 16.35 14.16
N THR A 99 20.89 17.24 13.17
CA THR A 99 21.89 18.30 13.12
C THR A 99 21.21 19.64 12.83
N VAL A 100 21.38 20.61 13.72
CA VAL A 100 20.84 21.97 13.59
C VAL A 100 21.95 22.97 13.96
N GLY A 101 22.47 23.70 12.97
CA GLY A 101 23.65 24.55 13.17
C GLY A 101 24.84 23.75 13.70
N ALA A 102 25.39 24.16 14.85
CA ALA A 102 26.51 23.48 15.51
C ALA A 102 26.09 22.35 16.48
N ALA A 103 24.78 22.17 16.73
CA ALA A 103 24.29 21.15 17.65
C ALA A 103 23.93 19.86 16.89
N SER A 104 24.33 18.71 17.43
CA SER A 104 23.96 17.39 16.92
C SER A 104 23.54 16.45 18.05
N ALA A 105 22.65 15.50 17.72
CA ALA A 105 22.20 14.44 18.62
C ALA A 105 21.96 13.14 17.84
N GLN A 106 22.14 12.00 18.51
CA GLN A 106 21.88 10.68 17.92
C GLN A 106 21.10 9.79 18.88
N ALA A 107 20.26 8.90 18.32
CA ALA A 107 19.57 7.85 19.04
C ALA A 107 19.64 6.53 18.24
N PRO A 108 19.85 5.38 18.91
CA PRO A 108 19.88 4.09 18.24
C PRO A 108 18.46 3.66 17.83
N PHE A 109 18.35 3.07 16.65
CA PHE A 109 17.18 2.39 16.15
C PHE A 109 17.53 0.93 15.83
N SER A 110 16.80 -0.02 16.41
CA SER A 110 17.02 -1.44 16.13
C SER A 110 16.25 -1.84 14.87
N VAL A 111 16.97 -2.05 13.77
CA VAL A 111 16.41 -2.61 12.54
C VAL A 111 16.18 -4.10 12.78
N ALA A 112 14.92 -4.44 13.04
CA ALA A 112 14.53 -5.82 13.17
C ALA A 112 14.79 -6.52 11.82
N ALA A 113 15.45 -7.68 11.86
CA ALA A 113 15.35 -8.59 10.73
C ALA A 113 13.85 -8.80 10.50
N SER A 114 13.35 -8.51 9.29
CA SER A 114 12.02 -9.00 8.93
C SER A 114 12.05 -10.49 9.24
N ALA A 115 11.10 -10.98 10.04
CA ALA A 115 10.81 -12.40 10.03
C ALA A 115 10.73 -12.77 8.55
N THR A 116 11.59 -13.68 8.08
CA THR A 116 11.53 -14.11 6.69
C THR A 116 10.21 -14.83 6.56
N VAL A 117 9.17 -14.07 6.20
CA VAL A 117 7.85 -14.64 5.96
C VAL A 117 8.05 -15.66 4.86
N PRO A 118 7.48 -16.87 5.00
CA PRO A 118 7.53 -17.84 3.93
C PRO A 118 7.12 -17.20 2.60
N PRO A 119 7.80 -17.54 1.49
CA PRO A 119 7.36 -17.10 0.18
C PRO A 119 5.90 -17.54 -0.05
N PRO A 120 5.16 -16.88 -0.97
CA PRO A 120 3.78 -17.25 -1.23
C PRO A 120 3.64 -18.74 -1.50
N ASN A 121 2.69 -19.40 -0.84
CA ASN A 121 2.47 -20.81 -1.06
C ASN A 121 1.64 -21.02 -2.33
N LEU A 122 2.35 -21.20 -3.45
CA LEU A 122 1.76 -21.43 -4.77
C LEU A 122 1.18 -22.84 -4.96
N ALA A 123 1.38 -23.75 -3.99
CA ALA A 123 0.84 -25.10 -4.05
C ALA A 123 -0.60 -25.20 -3.52
N HIS A 124 -1.07 -24.22 -2.75
CA HIS A 124 -2.47 -24.19 -2.33
C HIS A 124 -3.38 -23.92 -3.53
N PRO A 125 -4.47 -24.70 -3.72
CA PRO A 125 -5.46 -24.44 -4.76
C PRO A 125 -6.09 -23.05 -4.65
N LEU A 126 -6.33 -22.58 -3.41
CA LEU A 126 -6.82 -21.23 -3.15
C LEU A 126 -5.65 -20.29 -2.85
N ARG A 127 -5.38 -19.39 -3.78
CA ARG A 127 -4.35 -18.35 -3.67
C ARG A 127 -4.82 -17.17 -2.82
N PHE A 128 -4.02 -16.77 -1.84
CA PHE A 128 -4.22 -15.53 -1.10
C PHE A 128 -3.60 -14.34 -1.85
N GLY A 129 -4.32 -13.24 -1.91
CA GLY A 129 -3.87 -11.96 -2.42
C GLY A 129 -4.34 -10.78 -1.58
N VAL A 130 -3.79 -9.61 -1.86
CA VAL A 130 -4.11 -8.39 -1.11
C VAL A 130 -4.02 -7.15 -1.99
N ALA A 131 -4.94 -6.21 -1.79
CA ALA A 131 -4.79 -4.80 -2.16
C ALA A 131 -4.42 -4.02 -0.91
N THR A 132 -3.36 -3.20 -0.98
CA THR A 132 -2.99 -2.28 0.11
C THR A 132 -3.01 -0.84 -0.41
N LEU A 133 -2.96 0.13 0.50
CA LEU A 133 -3.08 1.56 0.17
C LEU A 133 -2.08 2.01 -0.91
N SER A 134 -0.82 1.58 -0.81
CA SER A 134 0.23 1.98 -1.75
C SER A 134 0.36 1.03 -2.94
N GLY A 135 -0.52 0.03 -3.07
CA GLY A 135 -0.47 -0.97 -4.14
C GLY A 135 0.91 -1.61 -4.29
N TYR A 136 1.51 -1.49 -5.48
CA TYR A 136 2.82 -2.08 -5.78
C TYR A 136 4.00 -1.33 -5.14
N SER A 137 3.79 -0.16 -4.54
CA SER A 137 4.86 0.76 -4.16
C SER A 137 5.33 0.63 -2.71
N SER A 138 4.70 -0.19 -1.86
CA SER A 138 5.08 -0.32 -0.45
C SER A 138 5.47 -1.74 -0.05
N ALA A 139 6.80 -1.95 0.08
CA ALA A 139 7.33 -3.16 0.69
C ALA A 139 6.90 -3.31 2.16
N GLY A 140 6.73 -2.20 2.88
CA GLY A 140 6.33 -2.19 4.28
C GLY A 140 4.93 -2.79 4.48
N GLU A 141 3.96 -2.34 3.69
CA GLU A 141 2.58 -2.83 3.76
C GLU A 141 2.51 -4.32 3.42
N LEU A 142 3.15 -4.76 2.32
CA LEU A 142 3.13 -6.16 1.94
C LEU A 142 3.92 -7.07 2.89
N ASN A 143 4.92 -6.54 3.63
CA ASN A 143 5.61 -7.27 4.69
C ASN A 143 4.76 -7.34 5.97
N GLN A 144 4.00 -6.28 6.28
CA GLN A 144 3.08 -6.25 7.42
C GLN A 144 1.96 -7.28 7.23
N VAL A 145 1.29 -7.28 6.09
CA VAL A 145 0.26 -8.28 5.76
C VAL A 145 0.84 -9.69 5.87
N ALA A 146 2.02 -9.90 5.27
CA ALA A 146 2.67 -11.22 5.29
C ALA A 146 3.02 -11.68 6.72
N SER A 147 3.47 -10.76 7.57
CA SER A 147 3.75 -11.05 8.99
C SER A 147 2.48 -11.32 9.79
N LEU A 148 1.38 -10.63 9.45
CA LEU A 148 0.09 -10.76 10.11
C LEU A 148 -0.55 -12.13 9.86
N VAL A 149 -0.47 -12.61 8.61
CA VAL A 149 -1.17 -13.83 8.18
C VAL A 149 -0.28 -15.07 8.09
N GLY A 150 1.03 -14.91 8.20
CA GLY A 150 2.00 -16.00 8.23
C GLY A 150 2.48 -16.50 6.85
N GLU A 151 2.07 -15.86 5.76
CA GLU A 151 2.57 -16.14 4.41
C GLU A 151 2.59 -14.87 3.53
N GLY A 152 3.48 -14.82 2.54
CA GLY A 152 3.45 -13.77 1.53
C GLY A 152 2.19 -13.86 0.63
N PRO A 153 1.55 -12.73 0.25
CA PRO A 153 0.47 -12.76 -0.72
C PRO A 153 0.99 -13.24 -2.08
N SER A 154 0.27 -14.17 -2.70
CA SER A 154 0.59 -14.71 -4.03
C SER A 154 -0.03 -13.91 -5.17
N ILE A 155 -0.97 -13.02 -4.85
CA ILE A 155 -1.53 -12.02 -5.76
C ILE A 155 -1.39 -10.66 -5.08
N VAL A 156 -0.85 -9.65 -5.76
CA VAL A 156 -0.82 -8.28 -5.24
C VAL A 156 -1.66 -7.42 -6.15
N HIS A 157 -2.62 -6.72 -5.59
CA HIS A 157 -3.61 -5.94 -6.32
C HIS A 157 -3.33 -4.44 -6.21
N ALA A 158 -3.34 -3.76 -7.34
CA ALA A 158 -3.26 -2.31 -7.42
C ALA A 158 -4.19 -1.77 -8.52
N TYR A 159 -4.42 -0.46 -8.47
CA TYR A 159 -5.30 0.27 -9.38
C TYR A 159 -4.49 1.28 -10.18
N CYS A 160 -4.84 1.47 -11.44
CA CYS A 160 -4.32 2.52 -12.31
C CYS A 160 -5.45 3.09 -13.14
N ASP A 161 -5.62 4.41 -13.09
CA ASP A 161 -6.56 5.11 -13.96
C ASP A 161 -5.93 5.45 -15.33
N TRP A 162 -6.75 5.95 -16.25
CA TRP A 162 -6.31 6.29 -17.61
C TRP A 162 -5.59 7.62 -17.73
N THR A 163 -5.36 8.32 -16.62
CA THR A 163 -4.42 9.46 -16.58
C THR A 163 -2.97 9.01 -16.39
N THR A 164 -2.77 7.75 -15.99
CA THR A 164 -1.45 7.13 -15.86
C THR A 164 -0.86 6.85 -17.25
N THR A 165 0.23 7.56 -17.59
CA THR A 165 0.79 7.57 -18.95
C THR A 165 1.74 6.41 -19.26
N ALA A 166 2.17 5.65 -18.25
CA ALA A 166 3.08 4.51 -18.43
C ALA A 166 2.73 3.36 -17.49
N VAL A 167 3.00 2.14 -17.95
CA VAL A 167 2.85 0.91 -17.16
C VAL A 167 3.76 0.99 -15.92
N PRO A 168 3.27 0.65 -14.71
CA PRO A 168 4.07 0.66 -13.47
C PRO A 168 5.04 -0.53 -13.40
N THR A 169 5.96 -0.61 -14.36
CA THR A 169 6.83 -1.77 -14.61
C THR A 169 7.68 -2.13 -13.40
N GLU A 170 8.19 -1.13 -12.66
CA GLU A 170 8.95 -1.36 -11.42
C GLU A 170 8.09 -2.03 -10.35
N GLY A 171 6.84 -1.61 -10.21
CA GLY A 171 5.88 -2.22 -9.30
C GLY A 171 5.53 -3.66 -9.69
N LEU A 172 5.27 -3.90 -10.98
CA LEU A 172 5.02 -5.25 -11.50
C LEU A 172 6.24 -6.17 -11.26
N ALA A 173 7.45 -5.69 -11.54
CA ALA A 173 8.69 -6.43 -11.32
C ALA A 173 8.93 -6.70 -9.82
N TYR A 174 8.60 -5.73 -8.96
CA TYR A 174 8.68 -5.91 -7.51
C TYR A 174 7.73 -7.01 -7.03
N VAL A 175 6.47 -7.00 -7.44
CA VAL A 175 5.51 -8.06 -7.12
C VAL A 175 6.02 -9.44 -7.58
N ALA A 176 6.48 -9.53 -8.83
CA ALA A 176 7.03 -10.77 -9.37
C ALA A 176 8.28 -11.25 -8.59
N SER A 177 9.14 -10.34 -8.12
CA SER A 177 10.31 -10.68 -7.31
C SER A 177 9.97 -11.32 -5.96
N ARG A 178 8.73 -11.13 -5.47
CA ARG A 178 8.21 -11.78 -4.26
C ARG A 178 7.56 -13.13 -4.54
N GLY A 179 7.58 -13.61 -5.79
CA GLY A 179 6.89 -14.83 -6.21
C GLY A 179 5.37 -14.67 -6.35
N ALA A 180 4.88 -13.42 -6.42
CA ALA A 180 3.47 -13.11 -6.55
C ALA A 180 3.11 -12.69 -7.99
N THR A 181 1.84 -12.78 -8.35
CA THR A 181 1.31 -12.27 -9.61
C THR A 181 0.64 -10.90 -9.41
N PRO A 182 1.00 -9.86 -10.17
CA PRO A 182 0.28 -8.60 -10.12
C PRO A 182 -1.12 -8.72 -10.71
N LEU A 183 -2.12 -8.32 -9.94
CA LEU A 183 -3.48 -8.01 -10.39
C LEU A 183 -3.59 -6.50 -10.56
N LEU A 184 -3.69 -6.04 -11.81
CA LEU A 184 -3.78 -4.62 -12.13
C LEU A 184 -5.20 -4.29 -12.57
N THR A 185 -5.89 -3.49 -11.77
CA THR A 185 -7.18 -2.91 -12.14
C THR A 185 -6.96 -1.67 -12.96
N TRP A 186 -7.44 -1.69 -14.20
CA TRP A 186 -7.19 -0.63 -15.17
C TRP A 186 -8.50 0.10 -15.47
N GLU A 187 -8.58 1.32 -14.96
CA GLU A 187 -9.82 2.06 -14.80
C GLU A 187 -9.92 3.17 -15.86
N PRO A 188 -10.86 3.11 -16.80
CA PRO A 188 -11.02 4.13 -17.83
C PRO A 188 -11.70 5.39 -17.26
N TRP A 189 -10.95 6.20 -16.53
CA TRP A 189 -11.39 7.48 -16.00
C TRP A 189 -10.21 8.34 -15.52
N ASN A 190 -10.54 9.53 -15.02
CA ASN A 190 -9.69 10.30 -14.13
C ASN A 190 -10.19 10.12 -12.69
N ALA A 191 -9.43 9.37 -11.89
CA ALA A 191 -9.76 9.09 -10.50
C ALA A 191 -9.69 10.35 -9.62
N SER A 192 -8.80 11.30 -9.95
CA SER A 192 -8.64 12.55 -9.18
C SER A 192 -9.87 13.46 -9.24
N THR A 193 -10.64 13.39 -10.32
CA THR A 193 -11.91 14.13 -10.44
C THR A 193 -13.09 13.36 -9.83
N GLY A 194 -13.00 12.03 -9.78
CA GLY A 194 -14.06 11.18 -9.28
C GLY A 194 -15.36 11.24 -10.09
N GLY A 195 -16.38 10.54 -9.60
CA GLY A 195 -17.75 10.60 -10.10
C GLY A 195 -18.00 9.97 -11.48
N THR A 196 -19.28 9.77 -11.79
CA THR A 196 -19.73 9.08 -13.00
C THR A 196 -19.80 9.97 -14.25
N SER A 197 -19.81 11.30 -14.09
CA SER A 197 -19.99 12.23 -15.19
C SER A 197 -18.67 12.58 -15.89
N GLN A 198 -18.07 11.60 -16.57
CA GLN A 198 -16.82 11.78 -17.32
C GLN A 198 -16.98 11.32 -18.78
N PRO A 199 -17.67 12.11 -19.64
CA PRO A 199 -18.05 11.67 -21.00
C PRO A 199 -16.88 11.39 -21.93
N ALA A 200 -15.68 11.91 -21.63
CA ALA A 200 -14.46 11.56 -22.37
C ALA A 200 -14.17 10.04 -22.29
N TYR A 201 -14.50 9.40 -21.18
CA TYR A 201 -14.28 7.98 -20.94
C TYR A 201 -15.55 7.12 -21.11
N ALA A 202 -16.58 7.64 -21.79
CA ALA A 202 -17.75 6.84 -22.14
C ALA A 202 -17.31 5.62 -22.99
N LEU A 203 -18.00 4.49 -22.82
CA LEU A 203 -17.61 3.23 -23.46
C LEU A 203 -17.55 3.35 -24.99
N ASN A 204 -18.42 4.16 -25.59
CA ASN A 204 -18.42 4.43 -27.03
C ASN A 204 -17.23 5.25 -27.53
N ALA A 205 -16.61 6.09 -26.70
CA ALA A 205 -15.35 6.73 -27.04
C ALA A 205 -14.22 5.68 -27.05
N ILE A 206 -14.27 4.71 -26.12
CA ILE A 206 -13.28 3.63 -26.02
C ILE A 206 -13.37 2.69 -27.23
N TYR A 207 -14.53 2.05 -27.47
CA TYR A 207 -14.68 1.16 -28.62
C TYR A 207 -14.76 1.91 -29.96
N GLY A 208 -14.96 3.23 -29.93
CA GLY A 208 -14.84 4.10 -31.10
C GLY A 208 -13.39 4.46 -31.46
N GLY A 209 -12.41 4.00 -30.68
CA GLY A 209 -10.98 4.11 -30.97
C GLY A 209 -10.30 5.39 -30.47
N ALA A 210 -10.99 6.23 -29.69
CA ALA A 210 -10.42 7.50 -29.20
C ALA A 210 -9.17 7.30 -28.32
N TYR A 211 -9.01 6.11 -27.75
CA TYR A 211 -7.93 5.75 -26.85
C TYR A 211 -6.95 4.72 -27.45
N ASP A 212 -7.02 4.40 -28.74
CA ASP A 212 -6.21 3.31 -29.33
C ASP A 212 -4.71 3.55 -29.19
N SER A 213 -4.26 4.80 -29.37
CA SER A 213 -2.85 5.15 -29.16
C SER A 213 -2.41 4.93 -27.71
N TYR A 214 -3.27 5.25 -26.75
CA TYR A 214 -3.01 5.04 -25.32
C TYR A 214 -2.98 3.53 -24.98
N ILE A 215 -3.98 2.79 -25.44
CA ILE A 215 -4.11 1.34 -25.26
C ILE A 215 -2.91 0.63 -25.89
N ALA A 216 -2.50 1.01 -27.11
CA ALA A 216 -1.35 0.46 -27.80
C ALA A 216 -0.03 0.75 -27.07
N ALA A 217 0.14 1.94 -26.50
CA ALA A 217 1.32 2.26 -25.69
C ALA A 217 1.38 1.39 -24.44
N TRP A 218 0.26 1.19 -23.75
CA TRP A 218 0.15 0.30 -22.59
C TRP A 218 0.40 -1.16 -22.94
N ALA A 219 -0.17 -1.65 -24.04
CA ALA A 219 0.04 -3.01 -24.54
C ALA A 219 1.53 -3.27 -24.85
N ASN A 220 2.21 -2.33 -25.51
CA ASN A 220 3.66 -2.42 -25.75
C ASN A 220 4.45 -2.39 -24.44
N GLY A 221 4.07 -1.56 -23.46
CA GLY A 221 4.71 -1.51 -22.15
C GLY A 221 4.58 -2.82 -21.38
N LEU A 222 3.38 -3.41 -21.33
CA LEU A 222 3.14 -4.71 -20.69
C LEU A 222 3.87 -5.85 -21.41
N LYS A 223 3.93 -5.81 -22.76
CA LYS A 223 4.74 -6.75 -23.55
C LYS A 223 6.23 -6.64 -23.24
N ALA A 224 6.74 -5.42 -23.12
CA ALA A 224 8.14 -5.17 -22.80
C ALA A 224 8.50 -5.61 -21.38
N TYR A 225 7.57 -5.47 -20.42
CA TYR A 225 7.73 -6.03 -19.06
C TYR A 225 7.90 -7.56 -19.09
N GLY A 226 7.11 -8.26 -19.90
CA GLY A 226 7.28 -9.70 -20.17
C GLY A 226 6.90 -10.67 -19.03
N GLY A 227 6.74 -10.20 -17.80
CA GLY A 227 6.24 -11.00 -16.67
C GLY A 227 4.71 -11.17 -16.66
N PRO A 228 4.17 -12.17 -15.94
CA PRO A 228 2.74 -12.41 -15.89
C PRO A 228 1.98 -11.25 -15.23
N VAL A 229 0.86 -10.84 -15.82
CA VAL A 229 -0.05 -9.82 -15.26
C VAL A 229 -1.50 -10.28 -15.41
N LEU A 230 -2.27 -10.22 -14.33
CA LEU A 230 -3.72 -10.29 -14.39
C LEU A 230 -4.23 -8.87 -14.62
N LEU A 231 -4.78 -8.58 -15.80
CA LEU A 231 -5.29 -7.26 -16.15
C LEU A 231 -6.82 -7.24 -16.04
N ARG A 232 -7.33 -6.43 -15.13
CA ARG A 232 -8.75 -6.29 -14.79
C ARG A 232 -9.27 -4.96 -15.30
N PHE A 233 -9.69 -4.95 -16.57
CA PHE A 233 -10.16 -3.74 -17.24
C PHE A 233 -11.59 -3.41 -16.84
N ALA A 234 -11.83 -2.16 -16.42
CA ALA A 234 -13.17 -1.59 -16.22
C ALA A 234 -14.08 -2.49 -15.35
N HIS A 235 -13.65 -2.78 -14.13
CA HIS A 235 -14.34 -3.62 -13.15
C HIS A 235 -15.72 -3.09 -12.70
N GLU A 236 -16.51 -3.93 -12.04
CA GLU A 236 -17.82 -3.60 -11.44
C GLU A 236 -18.79 -2.90 -12.40
N MET A 237 -18.68 -3.23 -13.67
CA MET A 237 -19.43 -2.61 -14.76
C MET A 237 -20.94 -2.82 -14.67
N ASN A 238 -21.40 -3.80 -13.87
CA ASN A 238 -22.81 -4.05 -13.56
C ASN A 238 -23.38 -3.12 -12.48
N GLY A 239 -22.52 -2.37 -11.80
CA GLY A 239 -22.88 -1.36 -10.82
C GLY A 239 -23.40 -0.07 -11.44
N ASN A 240 -23.37 1.02 -10.66
CA ASN A 240 -23.76 2.35 -11.16
C ASN A 240 -22.84 3.51 -10.74
N TRP A 241 -21.70 3.20 -10.12
CA TRP A 241 -20.81 4.18 -9.48
C TRP A 241 -19.62 4.60 -10.33
N TYR A 242 -19.32 3.88 -11.42
CA TYR A 242 -18.23 4.22 -12.34
C TYR A 242 -18.72 4.80 -13.67
N PRO A 243 -17.94 5.71 -14.32
CA PRO A 243 -18.30 6.29 -15.62
C PRO A 243 -18.34 5.25 -16.76
N TRP A 244 -17.74 4.08 -16.57
CA TRP A 244 -17.79 2.94 -17.51
C TRP A 244 -18.86 1.90 -17.16
N SER A 245 -19.64 2.10 -16.09
CA SER A 245 -20.75 1.17 -15.78
C SER A 245 -21.77 1.22 -16.91
N GLU A 246 -22.34 0.08 -17.27
CA GLU A 246 -23.34 0.05 -18.34
C GLU A 246 -24.60 0.83 -17.91
N GLN A 247 -25.28 1.47 -18.87
CA GLN A 247 -26.48 2.28 -18.62
C GLN A 247 -26.25 3.55 -17.77
N VAL A 248 -25.01 3.84 -17.38
CA VAL A 248 -24.64 5.05 -16.65
C VAL A 248 -24.19 6.14 -17.63
N LYS A 249 -24.73 7.36 -17.45
CA LYS A 249 -24.27 8.62 -18.08
C LYS A 249 -24.04 8.55 -19.61
N GLY A 250 -24.82 7.75 -20.32
CA GLY A 250 -24.81 7.67 -21.79
C GLY A 250 -24.26 6.37 -22.36
N ASN A 251 -23.75 5.46 -21.53
CA ASN A 251 -23.39 4.10 -21.94
C ASN A 251 -24.67 3.30 -22.27
N ALA A 252 -24.73 2.64 -23.43
CA ALA A 252 -25.89 1.84 -23.84
C ALA A 252 -25.71 0.34 -23.51
N PRO A 253 -26.80 -0.44 -23.45
CA PRO A 253 -26.71 -1.90 -23.34
C PRO A 253 -25.79 -2.53 -24.41
N GLY A 254 -24.88 -3.39 -23.99
CA GLY A 254 -23.86 -4.03 -24.82
C GLY A 254 -22.60 -3.20 -25.09
N ASP A 255 -22.55 -1.92 -24.68
CA ASP A 255 -21.38 -1.08 -24.90
C ASP A 255 -20.18 -1.54 -24.09
N TYR A 256 -20.40 -2.10 -22.90
CA TYR A 256 -19.30 -2.62 -22.08
C TYR A 256 -18.59 -3.77 -22.79
N ALA A 257 -19.36 -4.74 -23.26
CA ALA A 257 -18.82 -5.89 -23.97
C ALA A 257 -18.08 -5.46 -25.26
N LYS A 258 -18.56 -4.43 -25.98
CA LYS A 258 -17.83 -3.85 -27.13
C LYS A 258 -16.51 -3.21 -26.72
N ALA A 259 -16.50 -2.41 -25.65
CA ALA A 259 -15.27 -1.76 -25.15
C ALA A 259 -14.23 -2.79 -24.71
N PHE A 260 -14.62 -3.80 -23.94
CA PHE A 260 -13.73 -4.87 -23.52
C PHE A 260 -13.12 -5.61 -24.72
N ARG A 261 -13.95 -5.99 -25.70
CA ARG A 261 -13.49 -6.64 -26.93
C ARG A 261 -12.50 -5.78 -27.70
N HIS A 262 -12.83 -4.51 -27.91
CA HIS A 262 -11.98 -3.56 -28.63
C HIS A 262 -10.60 -3.41 -27.97
N VAL A 263 -10.56 -3.20 -26.65
CA VAL A 263 -9.30 -3.08 -25.90
C VAL A 263 -8.47 -4.37 -26.02
N ARG A 264 -9.10 -5.55 -25.89
CA ARG A 264 -8.42 -6.84 -26.08
C ARG A 264 -7.93 -7.06 -27.49
N ASP A 265 -8.68 -6.62 -28.51
CA ASP A 265 -8.29 -6.73 -29.92
C ASP A 265 -7.04 -5.90 -30.23
N VAL A 266 -6.91 -4.68 -29.66
CA VAL A 266 -5.68 -3.89 -29.77
C VAL A 266 -4.47 -4.63 -29.17
N PHE A 267 -4.64 -5.24 -27.99
CA PHE A 267 -3.58 -6.07 -27.38
C PHE A 267 -3.25 -7.32 -28.22
N SER A 268 -4.28 -7.96 -28.79
CA SER A 268 -4.13 -9.13 -29.65
C SER A 268 -3.32 -8.79 -30.91
N ALA A 269 -3.62 -7.66 -31.56
CA ALA A 269 -2.90 -7.17 -32.73
C ALA A 269 -1.41 -6.88 -32.45
N ILE A 270 -1.08 -6.46 -31.23
CA ILE A 270 0.31 -6.22 -30.78
C ILE A 270 1.02 -7.53 -30.38
N GLY A 271 0.26 -8.56 -30.01
CA GLY A 271 0.79 -9.83 -29.55
C GLY A 271 1.44 -9.72 -28.17
N VAL A 272 0.63 -9.48 -27.14
CA VAL A 272 1.04 -9.40 -25.73
C VAL A 272 0.77 -10.76 -25.04
N PRO A 273 1.79 -11.62 -24.87
CA PRO A 273 1.57 -13.01 -24.42
C PRO A 273 1.46 -13.17 -22.90
N ASN A 274 1.87 -12.16 -22.14
CA ASN A 274 2.08 -12.24 -20.70
C ASN A 274 0.92 -11.62 -19.88
N VAL A 275 -0.17 -11.23 -20.53
CA VAL A 275 -1.36 -10.66 -19.90
C VAL A 275 -2.51 -11.67 -19.94
N GLN A 276 -3.09 -11.95 -18.78
CA GLN A 276 -4.37 -12.67 -18.64
C GLN A 276 -5.48 -11.67 -18.30
N TRP A 277 -6.59 -11.75 -19.03
CA TRP A 277 -7.71 -10.82 -18.91
C TRP A 277 -8.74 -11.30 -17.90
N VAL A 278 -9.01 -10.46 -16.90
CA VAL A 278 -9.99 -10.72 -15.84
C VAL A 278 -11.25 -9.90 -16.10
N TRP A 279 -12.35 -10.58 -16.44
CA TRP A 279 -13.67 -9.95 -16.49
C TRP A 279 -14.33 -10.04 -15.10
N CYS A 280 -14.56 -8.89 -14.45
CA CYS A 280 -14.86 -8.85 -13.02
C CYS A 280 -16.02 -7.90 -12.68
N PRO A 281 -17.27 -8.38 -12.69
CA PRO A 281 -18.40 -7.65 -12.10
C PRO A 281 -18.36 -7.57 -10.58
N ASN A 282 -19.20 -6.70 -10.01
CA ASN A 282 -19.62 -6.77 -8.61
C ASN A 282 -20.58 -7.95 -8.44
N VAL A 283 -20.68 -8.52 -7.23
CA VAL A 283 -21.74 -9.48 -6.90
C VAL A 283 -23.13 -8.97 -7.35
N PRO A 284 -24.00 -9.81 -7.92
CA PRO A 284 -25.34 -9.39 -8.31
C PRO A 284 -26.11 -8.78 -7.13
N TYR A 285 -26.90 -7.75 -7.43
CA TYR A 285 -27.83 -7.16 -6.48
C TYR A 285 -29.06 -6.61 -7.20
N ALA A 286 -30.12 -6.32 -6.45
CA ALA A 286 -31.34 -5.77 -7.01
C ALA A 286 -31.08 -4.44 -7.75
N GLY A 287 -31.29 -4.44 -9.06
CA GLY A 287 -31.06 -3.28 -9.93
C GLY A 287 -29.66 -3.19 -10.54
N SER A 288 -28.77 -4.16 -10.28
CA SER A 288 -27.55 -4.33 -11.07
C SER A 288 -27.87 -4.78 -12.50
N THR A 289 -26.96 -4.48 -13.43
CA THR A 289 -27.07 -4.98 -14.81
C THR A 289 -26.80 -6.49 -14.85
N ASP A 290 -27.56 -7.22 -15.66
CA ASP A 290 -27.36 -8.66 -15.87
C ASP A 290 -25.93 -8.98 -16.32
N LEU A 291 -25.27 -9.89 -15.60
CA LEU A 291 -23.89 -10.28 -15.86
C LEU A 291 -23.73 -10.88 -17.27
N ALA A 292 -24.72 -11.64 -17.74
CA ALA A 292 -24.66 -12.28 -19.06
C ALA A 292 -24.64 -11.25 -20.21
N ALA A 293 -25.32 -10.10 -20.03
CA ALA A 293 -25.34 -9.02 -21.01
C ALA A 293 -23.98 -8.29 -21.13
N LEU A 294 -23.16 -8.36 -20.09
CA LEU A 294 -21.87 -7.68 -19.98
C LEU A 294 -20.69 -8.57 -20.40
N TYR A 295 -20.91 -9.88 -20.55
CA TYR A 295 -19.83 -10.81 -20.83
C TYR A 295 -19.24 -10.60 -22.24
N PRO A 296 -17.91 -10.39 -22.38
CA PRO A 296 -17.29 -10.12 -23.68
C PRO A 296 -17.18 -11.35 -24.57
N GLY A 297 -17.29 -12.56 -24.00
CA GLY A 297 -17.13 -13.86 -24.67
C GLY A 297 -15.85 -14.60 -24.26
N ASP A 298 -15.86 -15.93 -24.41
CA ASP A 298 -14.76 -16.82 -24.00
C ASP A 298 -13.41 -16.53 -24.66
N ALA A 299 -13.42 -15.96 -25.87
CA ALA A 299 -12.21 -15.59 -26.60
C ALA A 299 -11.52 -14.34 -26.02
N TYR A 300 -12.23 -13.58 -25.18
CA TYR A 300 -11.80 -12.27 -24.69
C TYR A 300 -11.39 -12.29 -23.23
N ALA A 301 -12.09 -13.05 -22.38
CA ALA A 301 -11.77 -13.21 -20.96
C ALA A 301 -10.97 -14.51 -20.73
N ASP A 302 -9.83 -14.41 -20.05
CA ASP A 302 -9.04 -15.58 -19.63
C ASP A 302 -9.51 -16.10 -18.27
N LEU A 303 -9.97 -15.19 -17.40
CA LEU A 303 -10.52 -15.44 -16.09
C LEU A 303 -11.83 -14.67 -15.90
N VAL A 304 -12.70 -15.19 -15.05
CA VAL A 304 -13.86 -14.46 -14.52
C VAL A 304 -13.58 -14.05 -13.08
N GLY A 305 -14.24 -13.01 -12.58
CA GLY A 305 -14.08 -12.59 -11.19
C GLY A 305 -15.31 -11.95 -10.59
N LEU A 306 -15.28 -11.78 -9.27
CA LEU A 306 -16.28 -11.03 -8.52
C LEU A 306 -15.61 -10.13 -7.51
N ASP A 307 -16.19 -8.95 -7.34
CA ASP A 307 -15.97 -8.11 -6.16
C ASP A 307 -17.19 -8.22 -5.24
N GLY A 308 -16.96 -8.30 -3.94
CA GLY A 308 -18.04 -8.40 -2.97
C GLY A 308 -17.60 -8.07 -1.55
N TYR A 309 -18.41 -7.27 -0.85
CA TYR A 309 -18.09 -6.77 0.48
C TYR A 309 -19.23 -7.08 1.45
N ASN A 310 -18.87 -7.60 2.64
CA ASN A 310 -19.81 -7.62 3.76
C ASN A 310 -19.79 -6.25 4.46
N TRP A 311 -20.68 -5.36 4.03
CA TRP A 311 -20.84 -4.01 4.58
C TRP A 311 -21.35 -3.98 6.03
N GLY A 312 -21.84 -5.10 6.56
CA GLY A 312 -22.39 -5.13 7.91
C GLY A 312 -23.52 -4.11 8.07
N THR A 313 -23.64 -3.48 9.24
CA THR A 313 -24.65 -2.44 9.49
C THR A 313 -24.08 -1.01 9.39
N THR A 314 -23.07 -0.81 8.54
CA THR A 314 -22.29 0.43 8.51
C THR A 314 -22.92 1.53 7.65
N GLN A 315 -23.80 1.17 6.71
CA GLN A 315 -24.24 2.10 5.68
C GLN A 315 -25.64 2.66 5.94
N SER A 316 -25.81 3.95 5.68
CA SER A 316 -27.08 4.67 5.85
C SER A 316 -28.21 4.20 4.91
N TRP A 317 -27.86 3.51 3.82
CA TRP A 317 -28.81 2.88 2.91
C TRP A 317 -29.39 1.56 3.44
N GLY A 318 -29.05 1.16 4.67
CA GLY A 318 -29.61 -0.01 5.34
C GLY A 318 -28.87 -1.30 5.02
N SER A 319 -27.53 -1.25 4.90
CA SER A 319 -26.72 -2.46 4.74
C SER A 319 -26.93 -3.42 5.90
N THR A 320 -26.82 -4.71 5.62
CA THR A 320 -26.94 -5.77 6.63
C THR A 320 -25.73 -6.68 6.60
N TRP A 321 -25.48 -7.36 7.73
CA TRP A 321 -24.50 -8.43 7.79
C TRP A 321 -24.89 -9.58 6.87
N VAL A 322 -23.96 -10.03 6.02
CA VAL A 322 -24.17 -11.11 5.06
C VAL A 322 -23.01 -12.10 5.12
N MET A 323 -23.31 -13.39 5.20
CA MET A 323 -22.28 -14.44 5.19
C MET A 323 -21.75 -14.71 3.77
N PRO A 324 -20.52 -15.23 3.61
CA PRO A 324 -19.87 -15.37 2.30
C PRO A 324 -20.66 -16.19 1.27
N ASP A 325 -21.36 -17.24 1.70
CA ASP A 325 -22.20 -18.08 0.85
C ASP A 325 -23.38 -17.30 0.27
N ALA A 326 -24.04 -16.48 1.09
CA ALA A 326 -25.10 -15.59 0.65
C ALA A 326 -24.58 -14.41 -0.19
N LEU A 327 -23.37 -13.92 0.11
CA LEU A 327 -22.76 -12.79 -0.61
C LEU A 327 -22.33 -13.20 -2.04
N PHE A 328 -21.69 -14.36 -2.19
CA PHE A 328 -21.08 -14.77 -3.46
C PHE A 328 -21.87 -15.84 -4.21
N GLY A 329 -22.80 -16.55 -3.56
CA GLY A 329 -23.43 -17.75 -4.12
C GLY A 329 -24.17 -17.52 -5.44
N GLU A 330 -24.95 -16.43 -5.54
CA GLU A 330 -25.66 -16.06 -6.77
C GLU A 330 -24.66 -15.71 -7.89
N GLY A 331 -23.75 -14.78 -7.63
CA GLY A 331 -22.74 -14.37 -8.61
C GLY A 331 -21.88 -15.53 -9.10
N LEU A 332 -21.40 -16.41 -8.21
CA LEU A 332 -20.59 -17.57 -8.61
C LEU A 332 -21.40 -18.57 -9.45
N SER A 333 -22.70 -18.72 -9.19
CA SER A 333 -23.58 -19.56 -9.98
C SER A 333 -23.79 -18.98 -11.39
N GLU A 334 -23.97 -17.67 -11.49
CA GLU A 334 -24.06 -16.97 -12.78
C GLU A 334 -22.75 -17.07 -13.56
N LEU A 335 -21.59 -16.84 -12.92
CA LEU A 335 -20.29 -16.99 -13.56
C LEU A 335 -20.09 -18.40 -14.13
N ALA A 336 -20.46 -19.43 -13.36
CA ALA A 336 -20.37 -20.83 -13.80
C ALA A 336 -21.31 -21.14 -14.98
N ALA A 337 -22.46 -20.47 -15.08
CA ALA A 337 -23.37 -20.61 -16.21
C ALA A 337 -22.88 -19.86 -17.46
N ILE A 338 -22.31 -18.67 -17.29
CA ILE A 338 -21.83 -17.80 -18.37
C ILE A 338 -20.53 -18.35 -18.99
N ALA A 339 -19.58 -18.79 -18.15
CA ALA A 339 -18.23 -19.14 -18.58
C ALA A 339 -17.73 -20.42 -17.85
N PRO A 340 -18.36 -21.59 -18.08
CA PRO A 340 -18.15 -22.81 -17.28
C PRO A 340 -16.72 -23.37 -17.32
N SER A 341 -15.91 -23.02 -18.31
CA SER A 341 -14.52 -23.47 -18.43
C SER A 341 -13.49 -22.52 -17.79
N LYS A 342 -13.92 -21.36 -17.29
CA LYS A 342 -13.02 -20.33 -16.77
C LYS A 342 -12.88 -20.47 -15.25
N GLN A 343 -11.66 -20.29 -14.74
CA GLN A 343 -11.46 -20.15 -13.30
C GLN A 343 -11.94 -18.77 -12.83
N ALA A 344 -12.44 -18.73 -11.60
CA ALA A 344 -12.90 -17.53 -10.93
C ALA A 344 -11.84 -16.97 -9.98
N LEU A 345 -11.75 -15.64 -9.90
CA LEU A 345 -10.97 -14.89 -8.92
C LEU A 345 -11.90 -13.97 -8.15
N ILE A 346 -11.96 -14.08 -6.82
CA ILE A 346 -12.60 -13.04 -6.01
C ILE A 346 -11.64 -11.85 -5.95
N ALA A 347 -11.77 -10.92 -6.89
CA ALA A 347 -10.74 -9.91 -7.14
C ALA A 347 -10.71 -8.85 -6.03
N GLU A 348 -11.84 -8.61 -5.37
CA GLU A 348 -11.94 -7.82 -4.15
C GLU A 348 -12.90 -8.44 -3.15
N VAL A 349 -12.45 -8.54 -1.90
CA VAL A 349 -13.31 -8.94 -0.79
C VAL A 349 -12.83 -8.35 0.53
N ALA A 350 -13.78 -7.91 1.35
CA ALA A 350 -13.54 -7.62 2.76
C ALA A 350 -14.84 -7.68 3.57
N SER A 351 -14.71 -7.63 4.89
CA SER A 351 -15.84 -7.54 5.82
C SER A 351 -15.64 -6.39 6.80
N ALA A 352 -16.74 -5.71 7.12
CA ALA A 352 -16.79 -4.76 8.22
C ALA A 352 -16.75 -5.51 9.56
N GLU A 353 -16.43 -4.79 10.64
CA GLU A 353 -16.58 -5.28 12.02
C GLU A 353 -18.02 -5.13 12.54
N GLN A 354 -18.75 -4.10 12.08
CA GLN A 354 -20.06 -3.79 12.62
C GLN A 354 -21.16 -4.68 12.05
N GLY A 355 -22.03 -5.20 12.90
CA GLY A 355 -23.20 -5.99 12.49
C GLY A 355 -23.07 -7.50 12.66
N GLY A 356 -21.89 -8.00 13.06
CA GLY A 356 -21.64 -9.42 13.29
C GLY A 356 -20.22 -9.70 13.79
N ASP A 357 -19.73 -10.92 13.53
CA ASP A 357 -18.39 -11.39 13.96
C ASP A 357 -17.47 -11.54 12.73
N LYS A 358 -16.57 -10.56 12.53
CA LYS A 358 -15.64 -10.55 11.39
C LYS A 358 -14.64 -11.71 11.47
N ALA A 359 -14.26 -12.15 12.66
CA ALA A 359 -13.33 -13.28 12.82
C ALA A 359 -13.97 -14.57 12.31
N ALA A 360 -15.23 -14.83 12.69
CA ALA A 360 -16.00 -15.96 12.17
C ALA A 360 -16.26 -15.83 10.65
N TRP A 361 -16.51 -14.61 10.17
CA TRP A 361 -16.71 -14.35 8.74
C TRP A 361 -15.47 -14.64 7.91
N ASN A 362 -14.28 -14.23 8.37
CA ASN A 362 -13.00 -14.51 7.71
C ASN A 362 -12.77 -16.03 7.55
N GLN A 363 -13.04 -16.79 8.61
CA GLN A 363 -12.95 -18.26 8.57
C GLN A 363 -13.94 -18.85 7.57
N ALA A 364 -15.20 -18.39 7.61
CA ALA A 364 -16.25 -18.84 6.70
C ALA A 364 -15.91 -18.52 5.24
N LEU A 365 -15.33 -17.35 4.95
CA LEU A 365 -14.94 -16.96 3.60
C LEU A 365 -13.89 -17.93 3.06
N ILE A 366 -12.79 -18.11 3.77
CA ILE A 366 -11.68 -18.95 3.31
C ILE A 366 -12.14 -20.40 3.16
N GLN A 367 -12.98 -20.90 4.07
CA GLN A 367 -13.58 -22.24 3.94
C GLN A 367 -14.49 -22.35 2.71
N TYR A 368 -15.38 -21.38 2.51
CA TYR A 368 -16.32 -21.35 1.39
C TYR A 368 -15.60 -21.32 0.04
N LEU A 369 -14.59 -20.44 -0.09
CA LEU A 369 -13.81 -20.32 -1.32
C LEU A 369 -12.96 -21.57 -1.56
N SER A 370 -12.35 -22.15 -0.52
CA SER A 370 -11.53 -23.36 -0.63
C SER A 370 -12.33 -24.59 -1.04
N ALA A 371 -13.64 -24.62 -0.74
CA ALA A 371 -14.51 -25.72 -1.13
C ALA A 371 -14.89 -25.71 -2.63
N ASN A 372 -14.62 -24.61 -3.34
CA ASN A 372 -14.93 -24.48 -4.77
C ASN A 372 -13.64 -24.48 -5.60
N ALA A 373 -13.32 -25.63 -6.20
CA ALA A 373 -12.11 -25.82 -7.03
C ALA A 373 -12.06 -24.93 -8.29
N SER A 374 -13.17 -24.30 -8.67
CA SER A 374 -13.18 -23.34 -9.78
C SER A 374 -12.63 -21.97 -9.37
N ILE A 375 -12.50 -21.70 -8.07
CA ILE A 375 -11.97 -20.45 -7.53
C ILE A 375 -10.46 -20.59 -7.34
N MET A 376 -9.69 -19.84 -8.12
CA MET A 376 -8.22 -19.91 -8.07
C MET A 376 -7.61 -19.10 -6.92
N GLY A 377 -8.36 -18.16 -6.34
CA GLY A 377 -7.87 -17.28 -5.30
C GLY A 377 -8.81 -16.14 -4.97
N PHE A 378 -8.35 -15.30 -4.06
CA PHE A 378 -9.02 -14.06 -3.69
C PHE A 378 -8.01 -12.96 -3.35
N ALA A 379 -8.40 -11.70 -3.52
CA ALA A 379 -7.63 -10.55 -3.07
C ALA A 379 -8.40 -9.79 -1.97
N TRP A 380 -7.84 -9.78 -0.76
CA TRP A 380 -8.41 -9.03 0.35
C TRP A 380 -8.17 -7.53 0.15
N PHE A 381 -9.21 -6.71 0.35
CA PHE A 381 -9.09 -5.25 0.29
C PHE A 381 -8.64 -4.69 1.65
N ASP A 382 -7.32 -4.61 1.88
CA ASP A 382 -6.71 -4.27 3.17
C ASP A 382 -6.54 -2.76 3.37
N LEU A 383 -7.65 -2.02 3.40
CA LEU A 383 -7.65 -0.55 3.50
C LEU A 383 -8.62 -0.06 4.59
N ASP A 384 -8.24 1.03 5.25
CA ASP A 384 -9.16 1.84 6.07
C ASP A 384 -9.77 2.92 5.16
N LYS A 385 -11.01 2.68 4.68
CA LYS A 385 -11.62 3.49 3.60
C LYS A 385 -13.07 3.88 3.94
N GLU A 386 -14.08 3.34 3.24
CA GLU A 386 -15.48 3.61 3.55
C GLU A 386 -15.81 3.14 4.97
N VAL A 387 -15.21 2.02 5.35
CA VAL A 387 -15.09 1.50 6.71
C VAL A 387 -13.72 0.82 6.86
N ASP A 388 -13.42 0.34 8.05
CA ASP A 388 -12.17 -0.38 8.31
C ASP A 388 -12.23 -1.82 7.74
N TRP A 389 -11.74 -1.99 6.52
CA TRP A 389 -11.69 -3.28 5.83
C TRP A 389 -10.49 -4.13 6.20
N ARG A 390 -9.49 -3.56 6.89
CA ARG A 390 -8.20 -4.20 7.14
C ARG A 390 -8.34 -5.54 7.84
N ILE A 391 -7.42 -6.46 7.55
CA ILE A 391 -7.32 -7.76 8.20
C ILE A 391 -7.10 -7.56 9.72
N ASP A 392 -6.30 -6.56 10.10
CA ASP A 392 -5.98 -6.19 11.49
C ASP A 392 -6.91 -5.13 12.12
N SER A 393 -8.12 -4.93 11.58
CA SER A 393 -9.15 -4.08 12.23
C SER A 393 -9.45 -4.52 13.68
N SER A 394 -9.23 -5.79 13.99
CA SER A 394 -9.17 -6.33 15.34
C SER A 394 -8.17 -7.49 15.45
N SER A 395 -7.64 -7.75 16.65
CA SER A 395 -6.74 -8.88 16.89
C SER A 395 -7.40 -10.24 16.64
N THR A 396 -8.71 -10.33 16.86
CA THR A 396 -9.53 -11.51 16.57
C THR A 396 -9.71 -11.72 15.07
N SER A 397 -9.96 -10.65 14.29
CA SER A 397 -10.01 -10.71 12.83
C SER A 397 -8.70 -11.25 12.25
N ALA A 398 -7.56 -10.66 12.65
CA ALA A 398 -6.24 -11.06 12.18
C ALA A 398 -5.90 -12.51 12.52
N SER A 399 -6.11 -12.92 13.78
CA SER A 399 -5.79 -14.28 14.24
C SER A 399 -6.64 -15.33 13.52
N ALA A 400 -7.93 -15.04 13.31
CA ALA A 400 -8.85 -15.94 12.62
C ALA A 400 -8.52 -16.07 11.13
N PHE A 401 -8.18 -14.95 10.47
CA PHE A 401 -7.75 -14.93 9.08
C PHE A 401 -6.46 -15.73 8.87
N ALA A 402 -5.43 -15.48 9.70
CA ALA A 402 -4.17 -16.22 9.66
C ALA A 402 -4.37 -17.74 9.87
N SER A 403 -5.17 -18.11 10.86
CA SER A 403 -5.47 -19.51 11.16
C SER A 403 -6.21 -20.20 10.02
N ALA A 404 -7.21 -19.53 9.44
CA ALA A 404 -7.98 -20.07 8.32
C ALA A 404 -7.12 -20.22 7.05
N LEU A 405 -6.26 -19.24 6.76
CA LEU A 405 -5.31 -19.36 5.65
C LEU A 405 -4.36 -20.53 5.86
N ALA A 406 -3.78 -20.70 7.05
CA ALA A 406 -2.85 -21.80 7.32
C ALA A 406 -3.49 -23.20 7.25
N LEU A 407 -4.80 -23.30 7.53
CA LEU A 407 -5.55 -24.55 7.52
C LEU A 407 -6.26 -24.84 6.20
N ARG A 408 -6.18 -23.94 5.21
CA ARG A 408 -6.83 -24.14 3.92
C ARG A 408 -6.24 -25.38 3.21
N PRO A 409 -7.07 -26.17 2.52
CA PRO A 409 -6.66 -27.44 1.90
C PRO A 409 -5.61 -27.30 0.80
#